data_AF-A0A662AKG3-F1
#
_entry.id   AF-A0A662AKG3-F1
#
_cell.length_a   1.000
_cell.length_b   1.000
_cell.length_c   1.000
_cell.angle_alpha   90.00
_cell.angle_beta   90.00
_cell.angle_gamma   90.00
#
_symmetry.space_group_name_H-M   'P 1'
#
loop_
_entity.id
_entity.type
_entity.pdbx_description
1 polymer ?
#
loop_
_entity_poly.entity_id
_entity_poly.type
_entity_poly.pdbx_seq_one_letter_code
_entity_poly.pdbx_strand_id
1 'polypeptide(L)'
;HQALVNGSVSNLNLKDFHINLNIDANNIQCMNTSSTDNKIFYGNFFGTGNVEISGPPSNISLKINATTEQNTALFLPLYNASEVVASDFLTFITVTDESEEPDLPALANLGGMELELEIDVSNDALVQLIFDPKVGDIIETNGIGNIRIMLDNEKGFEMFGEVVLSQGDYLFTLQNVINKRFKIEPGGKINFNGSPMNATVDLEAIYTTRAAPYNLYPDNDDKKEALKKRIPVECKLDLIGGLQAPTIGMGINMPTADAETKNLLENSTSTDEELMKQFLSLLVINNFYSVSGFEAQDLGTPSALAGVTASELLSNQLSNWLSQISDDFDIGINYRPGDQVTRDEVEVALSTQLLNDRIIISGNLDMGGTDTNPSVGDASNPYIMGDFDVEFMVTDNVSIFAFNRARDELHFDTDPYKQGIGISYKEEFDNLNQLFLRYKKGLANRKKKRKKKNDPELDE
;
A
#
# COMPACT_ATOMS: atom_id res chain seq x y z
N HIS A 1 -29.36 -10.25 16.25
CA HIS A 1 -28.81 -11.60 16.51
C HIS A 1 -29.87 -12.50 17.12
N GLN A 2 -30.62 -13.20 16.28
CA GLN A 2 -31.52 -14.30 16.66
C GLN A 2 -31.44 -15.37 15.57
N ALA A 3 -31.47 -16.65 15.96
CA ALA A 3 -31.65 -17.77 15.04
C ALA A 3 -32.80 -18.64 15.54
N LEU A 4 -33.69 -19.06 14.63
CA LEU A 4 -34.72 -20.06 14.90
C LEU A 4 -34.33 -21.36 14.20
N VAL A 5 -34.13 -22.43 14.97
CA VAL A 5 -33.79 -23.76 14.43
C VAL A 5 -35.02 -24.66 14.51
N ASN A 6 -35.51 -25.13 13.37
CA ASN A 6 -36.63 -26.04 13.24
C ASN A 6 -36.20 -27.30 12.49
N GLY A 7 -36.53 -28.50 12.99
CA GLY A 7 -36.21 -29.72 12.26
C GLY A 7 -36.29 -30.99 13.08
N SER A 8 -35.60 -32.03 12.61
CA SER A 8 -35.58 -33.36 13.21
C SER A 8 -34.22 -34.01 13.09
N VAL A 9 -33.90 -34.89 14.05
CA VAL A 9 -32.78 -35.82 13.96
C VAL A 9 -33.36 -37.22 14.13
N SER A 10 -33.21 -38.06 13.11
CA SER A 10 -33.62 -39.46 13.14
C SER A 10 -32.39 -40.38 13.26
N ASN A 11 -32.61 -41.61 13.72
CA ASN A 11 -31.58 -42.63 13.88
C ASN A 11 -32.21 -44.02 13.87
N LEU A 12 -31.40 -45.04 13.59
CA LEU A 12 -31.76 -46.45 13.72
C LEU A 12 -30.97 -47.07 14.89
N ASN A 13 -31.63 -47.33 16.02
CA ASN A 13 -31.01 -47.94 17.21
C ASN A 13 -29.77 -47.17 17.73
N LEU A 14 -29.82 -45.83 17.74
CA LEU A 14 -28.69 -44.95 18.09
C LEU A 14 -27.46 -45.10 17.15
N LYS A 15 -27.71 -45.55 15.92
CA LYS A 15 -26.77 -45.56 14.79
C LYS A 15 -27.43 -44.90 13.58
N ASP A 16 -26.66 -44.70 12.52
CA ASP A 16 -27.16 -44.23 11.22
C ASP A 16 -28.00 -42.94 11.38
N PHE A 17 -27.43 -41.97 12.10
CA PHE A 17 -28.06 -40.68 12.34
C PHE A 17 -28.29 -39.95 11.02
N HIS A 18 -29.45 -39.30 10.90
CA HIS A 18 -29.79 -38.42 9.79
C HIS A 18 -30.36 -37.12 10.34
N ILE A 19 -29.75 -36.00 9.93
CA ILE A 19 -30.09 -34.64 10.33
C ILE A 19 -30.97 -34.03 9.23
N ASN A 20 -32.00 -33.30 9.62
CA ASN A 20 -32.74 -32.39 8.75
C ASN A 20 -33.15 -31.17 9.58
N LEU A 21 -32.45 -30.05 9.40
CA LEU A 21 -32.64 -28.80 10.13
C LEU A 21 -32.80 -27.65 9.14
N ASN A 22 -33.71 -26.74 9.45
CA ASN A 22 -33.86 -25.44 8.81
C ASN A 22 -33.57 -24.38 9.88
N ILE A 23 -32.75 -23.39 9.53
CA ILE A 23 -32.35 -22.30 10.42
C ILE A 23 -32.71 -20.97 9.76
N ASP A 24 -33.63 -20.24 10.38
CA ASP A 24 -33.93 -18.86 10.03
C ASP A 24 -33.00 -17.95 10.86
N ALA A 25 -31.95 -17.40 10.26
CA ALA A 25 -30.95 -16.56 10.92
C ALA A 25 -31.20 -15.06 10.65
N ASN A 26 -31.21 -14.26 11.71
CA ASN A 26 -31.35 -12.81 11.65
C ASN A 26 -30.14 -12.13 12.33
N ASN A 27 -29.27 -11.58 11.49
CA ASN A 27 -28.01 -10.93 11.81
C ASN A 27 -27.21 -11.78 12.82
N ILE A 28 -26.65 -12.88 12.33
CA ILE A 28 -25.84 -13.83 13.11
C ILE A 28 -24.40 -13.80 12.59
N GLN A 29 -23.42 -13.91 13.50
CA GLN A 29 -22.03 -14.14 13.11
C GLN A 29 -21.89 -15.59 12.64
N CYS A 30 -21.79 -15.79 11.33
CA CYS A 30 -21.69 -17.11 10.69
C CYS A 30 -20.23 -17.56 10.53
N MET A 31 -19.29 -16.60 10.43
CA MET A 31 -17.86 -16.87 10.35
C MET A 31 -17.09 -15.91 11.27
N ASN A 32 -16.07 -16.45 11.92
CA ASN A 32 -15.05 -15.72 12.66
C ASN A 32 -13.75 -16.52 12.53
N THR A 33 -13.01 -16.25 11.45
CA THR A 33 -11.77 -16.94 11.11
C THR A 33 -10.64 -15.94 10.92
N SER A 34 -9.44 -16.40 11.18
CA SER A 34 -8.18 -15.69 10.98
C SER A 34 -7.34 -16.36 9.89
N SER A 35 -6.26 -15.71 9.47
CA SER A 35 -5.32 -16.26 8.48
C SER A 35 -4.64 -17.56 8.91
N THR A 36 -4.65 -17.90 10.21
CA THR A 36 -4.16 -19.20 10.70
C THR A 36 -5.19 -20.32 10.56
N ASP A 37 -6.48 -19.99 10.46
CA ASP A 37 -7.57 -20.97 10.35
C ASP A 37 -7.81 -21.38 8.88
N ASN A 38 -7.68 -20.43 7.95
CA ASN A 38 -7.79 -20.67 6.51
C ASN A 38 -6.87 -19.73 5.72
N LYS A 39 -6.04 -20.31 4.85
CA LYS A 39 -5.06 -19.59 4.01
C LYS A 39 -5.64 -19.04 2.70
N ILE A 40 -6.86 -19.45 2.30
CA ILE A 40 -7.50 -19.01 1.05
C ILE A 40 -8.34 -17.75 1.28
N PHE A 41 -9.08 -17.71 2.39
CA PHE A 41 -9.87 -16.57 2.81
C PHE A 41 -10.14 -16.65 4.31
N TYR A 42 -10.31 -15.50 4.98
CA TYR A 42 -10.69 -15.46 6.39
C TYR A 42 -11.52 -14.21 6.71
N GLY A 43 -12.01 -14.08 7.94
CA GLY A 43 -12.61 -12.85 8.44
C GLY A 43 -13.84 -13.04 9.32
N ASN A 44 -14.58 -11.95 9.47
CA ASN A 44 -15.81 -11.89 10.25
C ASN A 44 -17.00 -11.76 9.30
N PHE A 45 -17.93 -12.70 9.33
CA PHE A 45 -19.11 -12.66 8.47
C PHE A 45 -20.37 -12.59 9.33
N PHE A 46 -21.15 -11.52 9.14
CA PHE A 46 -22.48 -11.37 9.72
C PHE A 46 -23.50 -11.53 8.59
N GLY A 47 -24.52 -12.37 8.81
CA GLY A 47 -25.52 -12.65 7.80
C GLY A 47 -26.93 -12.77 8.35
N THR A 48 -27.89 -12.41 7.50
CA THR A 48 -29.32 -12.75 7.65
C THR A 48 -29.67 -13.68 6.50
N GLY A 49 -30.37 -14.78 6.77
CA GLY A 49 -30.61 -15.79 5.75
C GLY A 49 -31.19 -17.10 6.27
N ASN A 50 -31.42 -18.03 5.36
CA ASN A 50 -31.96 -19.36 5.64
C ASN A 50 -30.88 -20.42 5.37
N VAL A 51 -30.71 -21.36 6.30
CA VAL A 51 -29.79 -22.50 6.17
C VAL A 51 -30.58 -23.80 6.28
N GLU A 52 -30.51 -24.63 5.25
CA GLU A 52 -30.96 -26.03 5.29
C GLU A 52 -29.73 -26.94 5.50
N ILE A 53 -29.81 -27.81 6.50
CA ILE A 53 -28.79 -28.81 6.84
C ILE A 53 -29.44 -30.18 6.74
N SER A 54 -28.98 -31.03 5.84
CA SER A 54 -29.54 -32.37 5.64
C SER A 54 -28.46 -33.44 5.48
N GLY A 55 -28.81 -34.70 5.78
CA GLY A 55 -27.91 -35.84 5.57
C GLY A 55 -27.35 -36.48 6.86
N PRO A 56 -26.59 -37.58 6.74
CA PRO A 56 -25.87 -38.16 7.87
C PRO A 56 -24.68 -37.29 8.31
N PRO A 57 -24.23 -37.37 9.57
CA PRO A 57 -23.06 -36.63 10.06
C PRO A 57 -21.74 -36.89 9.30
N SER A 58 -21.68 -37.92 8.46
CA SER A 58 -20.55 -38.27 7.60
C SER A 58 -20.73 -37.88 6.12
N ASN A 59 -21.90 -37.36 5.73
CA ASN A 59 -22.14 -36.70 4.46
C ASN A 59 -23.22 -35.62 4.62
N ILE A 60 -22.84 -34.43 5.12
CA ILE A 60 -23.77 -33.33 5.36
C ILE A 60 -23.88 -32.47 4.10
N SER A 61 -25.11 -32.22 3.67
CA SER A 61 -25.45 -31.23 2.65
C SER A 61 -25.93 -29.94 3.32
N LEU A 62 -25.30 -28.82 2.98
CA LEU A 62 -25.60 -27.48 3.46
C LEU A 62 -26.09 -26.62 2.29
N LYS A 63 -27.32 -26.11 2.38
CA LYS A 63 -27.85 -25.12 1.43
C LYS A 63 -28.14 -23.82 2.15
N ILE A 64 -27.56 -22.73 1.68
CA ILE A 64 -27.61 -21.43 2.37
C ILE A 64 -28.00 -20.35 1.38
N ASN A 65 -28.99 -19.54 1.75
CA ASN A 65 -29.33 -18.30 1.04
C ASN A 65 -29.24 -17.16 2.05
N ALA A 66 -28.30 -16.24 1.87
CA ALA A 66 -28.01 -15.19 2.86
C ALA A 66 -27.68 -13.84 2.22
N THR A 67 -27.88 -12.77 2.99
CA THR A 67 -27.44 -11.41 2.68
C THR A 67 -26.40 -10.97 3.71
N THR A 68 -25.33 -10.29 3.28
CA THR A 68 -24.33 -9.76 4.20
C THR A 68 -24.87 -8.60 5.03
N GLU A 69 -24.53 -8.60 6.32
CA GLU A 69 -24.90 -7.57 7.29
C GLU A 69 -23.68 -6.72 7.67
N GLN A 70 -23.94 -5.58 8.34
CA GLN A 70 -22.91 -4.70 8.88
C GLN A 70 -21.90 -5.44 9.78
N ASN A 71 -20.66 -4.96 9.77
CA ASN A 71 -19.48 -5.59 10.41
C ASN A 71 -19.01 -6.88 9.73
N THR A 72 -19.50 -7.18 8.53
CA THR A 72 -18.88 -8.19 7.65
C THR A 72 -17.58 -7.65 7.08
N ALA A 73 -16.49 -8.40 7.26
CA ALA A 73 -15.18 -8.14 6.71
C ALA A 73 -14.58 -9.46 6.19
N LEU A 74 -14.35 -9.55 4.88
CA LEU A 74 -13.72 -10.67 4.19
C LEU A 74 -12.29 -10.28 3.79
N PHE A 75 -11.32 -11.13 4.13
CA PHE A 75 -9.92 -10.95 3.78
C PHE A 75 -9.49 -12.07 2.83
N LEU A 76 -8.94 -11.67 1.68
CA LEU A 76 -8.48 -12.55 0.60
C LEU A 76 -6.96 -12.35 0.43
N PRO A 77 -6.13 -13.20 1.06
CA PRO A 77 -4.69 -13.21 0.80
C PRO A 77 -4.41 -13.75 -0.61
N LEU A 78 -3.70 -12.95 -1.41
CA LEU A 78 -3.33 -13.28 -2.79
C LEU A 78 -1.83 -13.64 -2.94
N TYR A 79 -1.02 -13.38 -1.91
CA TYR A 79 0.38 -13.81 -1.80
C TYR A 79 0.53 -15.31 -1.55
N ASN A 80 1.67 -15.88 -1.92
CA ASN A 80 1.99 -17.25 -1.55
C ASN A 80 2.38 -17.30 -0.07
N ALA A 81 1.75 -18.16 0.73
CA ALA A 81 2.02 -18.27 2.16
C ALA A 81 3.50 -18.57 2.51
N SER A 82 4.28 -19.09 1.56
CA SER A 82 5.73 -19.33 1.67
C SER A 82 6.58 -18.05 1.67
N GLU A 83 6.10 -16.96 1.07
CA GLU A 83 6.84 -15.68 0.97
C GLU A 83 6.84 -14.90 2.29
N VAL A 84 5.87 -15.16 3.17
CA VAL A 84 5.69 -14.48 4.47
C VAL A 84 6.41 -15.19 5.64
N VAL A 85 7.18 -16.26 5.37
CA VAL A 85 7.94 -17.02 6.38
C VAL A 85 9.05 -16.20 7.08
N ALA A 86 9.30 -14.96 6.64
CA ALA A 86 10.30 -14.05 7.20
C ALA A 86 9.71 -12.78 7.88
N SER A 87 8.72 -12.93 8.77
CA SER A 87 8.77 -12.33 10.12
C SER A 87 7.68 -12.95 11.01
N ASP A 88 8.01 -13.16 12.28
CA ASP A 88 7.10 -13.51 13.37
C ASP A 88 6.11 -14.66 13.13
N PHE A 89 6.59 -15.89 13.29
CA PHE A 89 6.11 -16.79 14.36
C PHE A 89 7.07 -17.97 14.56
N LEU A 90 7.53 -18.20 15.81
CA LEU A 90 8.18 -19.45 16.19
C LEU A 90 7.13 -20.56 16.34
N THR A 91 6.75 -21.18 15.22
CA THR A 91 6.06 -22.47 15.27
C THR A 91 7.06 -23.54 15.70
N PHE A 92 6.86 -24.11 16.89
CA PHE A 92 7.64 -25.26 17.35
C PHE A 92 7.23 -26.52 16.57
N ILE A 93 7.75 -26.66 15.35
CA ILE A 93 7.67 -27.92 14.61
C ILE A 93 8.56 -28.92 15.36
N THR A 94 7.96 -30.02 15.83
CA THR A 94 8.75 -31.17 16.28
C THR A 94 9.33 -31.82 15.04
N VAL A 95 10.61 -31.57 14.77
CA VAL A 95 11.31 -32.10 13.60
C VAL A 95 11.15 -33.63 13.59
N THR A 96 10.40 -34.10 12.61
CA THR A 96 10.33 -35.50 12.19
C THR A 96 10.65 -35.46 10.70
N ASP A 97 11.54 -36.35 10.27
CA ASP A 97 12.52 -36.17 9.19
C ASP A 97 12.04 -35.53 7.86
N GLU A 98 12.96 -34.79 7.23
CA GLU A 98 12.82 -34.18 5.91
C GLU A 98 12.63 -35.24 4.81
N SER A 99 11.59 -35.12 3.96
CA SER A 99 11.69 -35.33 2.48
C SER A 99 10.34 -35.34 1.72
N GLU A 100 9.41 -34.43 1.97
CA GLU A 100 8.25 -34.24 1.08
C GLU A 100 8.06 -32.74 0.78
N GLU A 101 7.71 -32.41 -0.47
CA GLU A 101 7.26 -31.06 -0.84
C GLU A 101 6.02 -30.71 0.01
N PRO A 102 5.78 -29.43 0.35
CA PRO A 102 4.59 -29.03 1.08
C PRO A 102 3.39 -29.10 0.15
N ASP A 103 2.89 -30.32 -0.05
CA ASP A 103 1.55 -30.59 -0.54
C ASP A 103 0.61 -29.72 0.31
N LEU A 104 -0.06 -28.76 -0.33
CA LEU A 104 -1.09 -27.95 0.30
C LEU A 104 -2.01 -28.94 1.02
N PRO A 105 -2.29 -28.80 2.33
CA PRO A 105 -3.03 -29.80 3.07
C PRO A 105 -4.37 -30.01 2.37
N ALA A 106 -4.48 -31.15 1.70
CA ALA A 106 -5.56 -31.36 0.77
C ALA A 106 -6.87 -31.23 1.54
N LEU A 107 -7.80 -30.43 1.01
CA LEU A 107 -9.17 -30.30 1.56
C LEU A 107 -9.90 -31.67 1.63
N ALA A 108 -9.31 -32.69 1.00
CA ALA A 108 -9.55 -34.13 1.18
C ALA A 108 -9.31 -34.66 2.62
N ASN A 109 -9.99 -34.07 3.62
CA ASN A 109 -10.57 -34.79 4.76
C ASN A 109 -11.65 -33.98 5.52
N LEU A 110 -12.26 -32.98 4.88
CA LEU A 110 -13.65 -32.61 5.21
C LEU A 110 -14.53 -33.77 4.74
N GLY A 111 -14.72 -34.76 5.61
CA GLY A 111 -15.44 -36.00 5.27
C GLY A 111 -16.88 -35.72 4.88
N GLY A 112 -17.18 -35.84 3.59
CA GLY A 112 -18.53 -35.70 3.04
C GLY A 112 -19.20 -34.39 3.43
N MET A 113 -18.82 -33.29 2.78
CA MET A 113 -19.55 -32.04 2.94
C MET A 113 -19.85 -31.42 1.59
N GLU A 114 -21.12 -31.37 1.25
CA GLU A 114 -21.64 -30.65 0.09
C GLU A 114 -22.12 -29.28 0.58
N LEU A 115 -21.64 -28.20 -0.04
CA LEU A 115 -22.07 -26.83 0.25
C LEU A 115 -22.61 -26.18 -1.01
N GLU A 116 -23.78 -25.56 -0.91
CA GLU A 116 -24.34 -24.63 -1.89
C GLU A 116 -24.75 -23.36 -1.13
N LEU A 117 -24.08 -22.25 -1.43
CA LEU A 117 -24.20 -21.01 -0.66
C LEU A 117 -24.40 -19.84 -1.63
N GLU A 118 -25.59 -19.24 -1.62
CA GLU A 118 -25.93 -18.02 -2.35
C GLU A 118 -25.85 -16.82 -1.40
N ILE A 119 -25.03 -15.84 -1.75
CA ILE A 119 -24.79 -14.63 -0.97
C ILE A 119 -25.15 -13.39 -1.80
N ASP A 120 -26.13 -12.64 -1.31
CA ASP A 120 -26.30 -11.23 -1.66
C ASP A 120 -25.26 -10.40 -0.88
N VAL A 121 -24.25 -9.90 -1.59
CA VAL A 121 -23.25 -8.98 -1.04
C VAL A 121 -23.83 -7.57 -1.06
N SER A 122 -23.94 -6.97 0.12
CA SER A 122 -24.39 -5.61 0.36
C SER A 122 -23.20 -4.66 0.57
N ASN A 123 -23.41 -3.37 0.31
CA ASN A 123 -22.39 -2.33 0.44
C ASN A 123 -21.89 -2.13 1.90
N ASP A 124 -22.52 -2.78 2.88
CA ASP A 124 -22.09 -2.80 4.28
C ASP A 124 -20.98 -3.84 4.56
N ALA A 125 -20.69 -4.72 3.59
CA ALA A 125 -19.58 -5.67 3.67
C ALA A 125 -18.26 -5.02 3.20
N LEU A 126 -17.22 -5.16 4.02
CA LEU A 126 -15.85 -4.82 3.67
C LEU A 126 -15.17 -6.03 3.01
N VAL A 127 -14.45 -5.79 1.92
CA VAL A 127 -13.56 -6.77 1.29
C VAL A 127 -12.15 -6.18 1.27
N GLN A 128 -11.18 -6.94 1.77
CA GLN A 128 -9.76 -6.65 1.62
C GLN A 128 -9.09 -7.71 0.75
N LEU A 129 -8.44 -7.28 -0.33
CA LEU A 129 -7.53 -8.09 -1.13
C LEU A 129 -6.11 -7.74 -0.69
N ILE A 130 -5.31 -8.74 -0.30
CA ILE A 130 -3.99 -8.53 0.30
C ILE A 130 -2.94 -9.13 -0.62
N PHE A 131 -2.19 -8.27 -1.32
CA PHE A 131 -1.14 -8.65 -2.26
C PHE A 131 0.22 -8.81 -1.57
N ASP A 132 0.59 -7.90 -0.66
CA ASP A 132 1.73 -8.09 0.24
C ASP A 132 1.46 -7.45 1.62
N PRO A 133 1.27 -8.25 2.68
CA PRO A 133 0.99 -7.76 4.02
C PRO A 133 2.17 -7.07 4.71
N LYS A 134 3.41 -7.25 4.22
CA LYS A 134 4.62 -6.66 4.84
C LYS A 134 4.74 -5.17 4.52
N VAL A 135 4.44 -4.81 3.28
CA VAL A 135 4.50 -3.42 2.77
C VAL A 135 3.14 -2.74 2.82
N GLY A 136 2.06 -3.52 2.93
CA GLY A 136 0.68 -3.05 3.01
C GLY A 136 -0.01 -2.92 1.66
N ASP A 137 0.44 -3.65 0.64
CA ASP A 137 -0.18 -3.68 -0.69
C ASP A 137 -1.56 -4.35 -0.60
N ILE A 138 -2.58 -3.51 -0.45
CA ILE A 138 -3.94 -3.89 -0.05
C ILE A 138 -4.95 -3.05 -0.85
N ILE A 139 -5.93 -3.72 -1.44
CA ILE A 139 -7.20 -3.11 -1.87
C ILE A 139 -8.19 -3.28 -0.73
N GLU A 140 -8.70 -2.17 -0.18
CA GLU A 140 -9.81 -2.15 0.78
C GLU A 140 -11.04 -1.53 0.11
N THR A 141 -12.14 -2.26 0.02
CA THR A 141 -13.31 -1.84 -0.78
C THR A 141 -14.63 -2.36 -0.22
N ASN A 142 -15.71 -1.63 -0.51
CA ASN A 142 -17.09 -2.10 -0.36
C ASN A 142 -17.67 -2.40 -1.74
N GLY A 143 -18.51 -3.44 -1.84
CA GLY A 143 -19.11 -3.84 -3.10
C GLY A 143 -20.54 -4.35 -2.96
N ILE A 144 -21.22 -4.45 -4.11
CA ILE A 144 -22.56 -5.03 -4.23
C ILE A 144 -22.48 -6.14 -5.28
N GLY A 145 -23.02 -7.31 -4.98
CA GLY A 145 -22.89 -8.47 -5.86
C GLY A 145 -23.76 -9.63 -5.47
N ASN A 146 -23.76 -10.66 -6.31
CA ASN A 146 -24.43 -11.94 -6.06
C ASN A 146 -23.36 -13.01 -6.28
N ILE A 147 -23.01 -13.75 -5.22
CA ILE A 147 -21.98 -14.78 -5.25
C ILE A 147 -22.59 -16.13 -4.89
N ARG A 148 -22.45 -17.11 -5.77
CA ARG A 148 -22.70 -18.53 -5.46
C ARG A 148 -21.38 -19.22 -5.18
N ILE A 149 -21.29 -19.87 -4.02
CA ILE A 149 -20.16 -20.71 -3.60
C ILE A 149 -20.63 -22.16 -3.56
N MET A 150 -19.82 -23.06 -4.10
CA MET A 150 -20.09 -24.50 -4.13
C MET A 150 -18.89 -25.26 -3.59
N LEU A 151 -19.12 -26.24 -2.72
CA LEU A 151 -18.14 -27.27 -2.35
C LEU A 151 -18.72 -28.62 -2.74
N ASP A 152 -18.01 -29.32 -3.62
CA ASP A 152 -18.39 -30.63 -4.14
C ASP A 152 -17.20 -31.60 -3.96
N ASN A 153 -17.50 -32.86 -3.60
CA ASN A 153 -16.45 -33.84 -3.28
C ASN A 153 -15.63 -34.29 -4.50
N GLU A 154 -16.13 -34.10 -5.74
CA GLU A 154 -15.44 -34.43 -6.99
C GLU A 154 -14.75 -33.20 -7.61
N LYS A 155 -15.39 -32.03 -7.55
CA LYS A 155 -14.88 -30.79 -8.19
C LYS A 155 -14.10 -29.86 -7.26
N GLY A 156 -14.22 -30.02 -5.96
CA GLY A 156 -13.64 -29.11 -4.97
C GLY A 156 -14.47 -27.84 -4.78
N PHE A 157 -13.78 -26.72 -4.56
CA PHE A 157 -14.39 -25.44 -4.20
C PHE A 157 -14.49 -24.51 -5.42
N GLU A 158 -15.72 -24.14 -5.80
CA GLU A 158 -16.03 -23.26 -6.93
C GLU A 158 -16.79 -22.01 -6.45
N MET A 159 -16.53 -20.88 -7.09
CA MET A 159 -17.21 -19.60 -6.88
C MET A 159 -17.67 -19.01 -8.22
N PHE A 160 -18.88 -18.47 -8.24
CA PHE A 160 -19.50 -17.86 -9.41
C PHE A 160 -20.18 -16.54 -9.06
N GLY A 161 -20.00 -15.53 -9.91
CA GLY A 161 -20.73 -14.26 -9.81
C GLY A 161 -19.84 -13.03 -9.94
N GLU A 162 -20.46 -11.86 -9.90
CA GLU A 162 -19.79 -10.56 -10.03
C GLU A 162 -20.05 -9.72 -8.76
N VAL A 163 -19.00 -9.07 -8.26
CA VAL A 163 -19.09 -8.00 -7.26
C VAL A 163 -18.67 -6.69 -7.92
N VAL A 164 -19.58 -5.72 -7.93
CA VAL A 164 -19.30 -4.35 -8.36
C VAL A 164 -18.81 -3.54 -7.18
N LEU A 165 -17.59 -3.04 -7.28
CA LEU A 165 -16.92 -2.21 -6.29
C LEU A 165 -17.55 -0.81 -6.31
N SER A 166 -18.00 -0.36 -5.14
CA SER A 166 -18.74 0.91 -4.99
C SER A 166 -17.83 2.05 -4.55
N GLN A 167 -16.88 1.77 -3.66
CA GLN A 167 -15.87 2.71 -3.18
C GLN A 167 -14.73 1.93 -2.50
N GLY A 168 -13.56 2.54 -2.36
CA GLY A 168 -12.46 1.97 -1.62
C GLY A 168 -11.15 2.72 -1.84
N ASP A 169 -10.09 2.20 -1.25
CA ASP A 169 -8.71 2.64 -1.45
C ASP A 169 -7.85 1.47 -1.93
N TYR A 170 -6.94 1.73 -2.85
CA TYR A 170 -5.81 0.86 -3.17
C TYR A 170 -4.53 1.49 -2.63
N LEU A 171 -3.80 0.77 -1.76
CA LEU A 171 -2.50 1.21 -1.26
C LEU A 171 -1.39 0.64 -2.14
N PHE A 172 -1.11 1.32 -3.26
CA PHE A 172 -0.01 0.96 -4.15
C PHE A 172 1.33 1.16 -3.45
N THR A 173 2.19 0.15 -3.51
CA THR A 173 3.55 0.20 -2.96
C THR A 173 4.61 -0.26 -3.96
N LEU A 174 5.81 0.30 -3.88
CA LEU A 174 6.95 -0.14 -4.70
C LEU A 174 8.25 -0.01 -3.92
N GLN A 175 8.90 -1.16 -3.65
CA GLN A 175 10.18 -1.29 -2.94
C GLN A 175 10.32 -0.47 -1.63
N ASN A 176 9.23 -0.24 -0.88
CA ASN A 176 9.18 0.67 0.27
C ASN A 176 9.53 2.14 -0.01
N VAL A 177 9.74 2.54 -1.27
CA VAL A 177 10.02 3.95 -1.66
C VAL A 177 8.73 4.65 -2.08
N ILE A 178 7.87 3.97 -2.85
CA ILE A 178 6.54 4.46 -3.17
C ILE A 178 5.56 3.80 -2.20
N ASN A 179 4.73 4.63 -1.57
CA ASN A 179 3.55 4.23 -0.80
C ASN A 179 2.48 5.30 -1.06
N LYS A 180 1.47 4.95 -1.87
CA LYS A 180 0.46 5.90 -2.37
C LYS A 180 -0.92 5.30 -2.31
N ARG A 181 -1.85 6.04 -1.71
CA ARG A 181 -3.26 5.71 -1.65
C ARG A 181 -3.96 6.23 -2.91
N PHE A 182 -4.30 5.33 -3.81
CA PHE A 182 -5.20 5.57 -4.92
C PHE A 182 -6.64 5.34 -4.44
N LYS A 183 -7.58 6.18 -4.88
CA LYS A 183 -9.00 5.97 -4.61
C LYS A 183 -9.60 5.11 -5.71
N ILE A 184 -10.36 4.10 -5.34
CA ILE A 184 -11.06 3.22 -6.27
C ILE A 184 -12.23 4.00 -6.89
N GLU A 185 -12.28 4.06 -8.21
CA GLU A 185 -13.42 4.66 -8.92
C GLU A 185 -14.64 3.71 -8.88
N PRO A 186 -15.86 4.23 -8.67
CA PRO A 186 -17.06 3.41 -8.62
C PRO A 186 -17.31 2.68 -9.94
N GLY A 187 -17.62 1.37 -9.87
CA GLY A 187 -17.96 0.55 -11.04
C GLY A 187 -16.91 -0.46 -11.44
N GLY A 188 -15.73 -0.47 -10.79
CA GLY A 188 -14.78 -1.59 -10.88
C GLY A 188 -15.43 -2.92 -10.46
N LYS A 189 -14.87 -4.05 -10.89
CA LYS A 189 -15.49 -5.39 -10.79
C LYS A 189 -14.49 -6.44 -10.36
N ILE A 190 -14.99 -7.40 -9.58
CA ILE A 190 -14.34 -8.70 -9.37
C ILE A 190 -15.32 -9.78 -9.84
N ASN A 191 -14.86 -10.65 -10.72
CA ASN A 191 -15.67 -11.71 -11.34
C ASN A 191 -15.09 -13.10 -11.02
N PHE A 192 -15.95 -13.99 -10.55
CA PHE A 192 -15.64 -15.37 -10.18
C PHE A 192 -16.32 -16.32 -11.16
N ASN A 193 -15.57 -17.32 -11.66
CA ASN A 193 -16.07 -18.27 -12.65
C ASN A 193 -15.36 -19.63 -12.52
N GLY A 194 -15.64 -20.35 -11.43
CA GLY A 194 -15.00 -21.63 -11.08
C GLY A 194 -14.03 -21.47 -9.90
N SER A 195 -12.80 -21.96 -10.00
CA SER A 195 -11.81 -21.82 -8.92
C SER A 195 -11.61 -20.34 -8.53
N PRO A 196 -11.61 -19.97 -7.24
CA PRO A 196 -11.37 -18.59 -6.79
C PRO A 196 -9.99 -18.04 -7.20
N MET A 197 -9.00 -18.92 -7.38
CA MET A 197 -7.65 -18.53 -7.84
C MET A 197 -7.68 -18.00 -9.28
N ASN A 198 -8.71 -18.38 -10.06
CA ASN A 198 -8.92 -17.92 -11.44
C ASN A 198 -9.89 -16.72 -11.51
N ALA A 199 -10.22 -16.08 -10.37
CA ALA A 199 -11.01 -14.86 -10.38
C ALA A 199 -10.32 -13.76 -11.17
N THR A 200 -11.10 -12.83 -11.73
CA THR A 200 -10.59 -11.71 -12.52
C THR A 200 -11.01 -10.37 -11.93
N VAL A 201 -10.15 -9.36 -12.07
CA VAL A 201 -10.41 -7.96 -11.69
C VAL A 201 -10.43 -7.05 -12.92
N ASP A 202 -11.24 -6.00 -12.84
CA ASP A 202 -11.28 -4.86 -13.76
C ASP A 202 -11.58 -3.61 -12.93
N LEU A 203 -10.55 -2.81 -12.61
CA LEU A 203 -10.61 -1.75 -11.60
C LEU A 203 -9.75 -0.56 -12.01
N GLU A 204 -10.35 0.63 -12.14
CA GLU A 204 -9.61 1.91 -12.19
C GLU A 204 -9.49 2.52 -10.78
N ALA A 205 -8.29 3.01 -10.45
CA ALA A 205 -8.03 3.76 -9.23
C ALA A 205 -7.22 5.04 -9.51
N ILE A 206 -7.48 6.13 -8.78
CA ILE A 206 -6.93 7.46 -9.05
C ILE A 206 -6.15 8.01 -7.83
N TYR A 207 -4.91 8.42 -8.06
CA TYR A 207 -4.13 9.28 -7.15
C TYR A 207 -4.07 10.70 -7.71
N THR A 208 -4.63 11.67 -6.97
CA THR A 208 -4.59 13.08 -7.36
C THR A 208 -3.40 13.80 -6.72
N THR A 209 -2.58 14.46 -7.55
CA THR A 209 -1.50 15.35 -7.13
C THR A 209 -1.59 16.72 -7.81
N ARG A 210 -0.58 17.57 -7.64
CA ARG A 210 -0.47 18.87 -8.32
C ARG A 210 0.92 19.06 -8.89
N ALA A 211 1.05 19.09 -10.21
CA ALA A 211 2.31 19.34 -10.92
C ALA A 211 2.20 20.54 -11.86
N ALA A 212 3.35 21.11 -12.24
CA ALA A 212 3.44 22.16 -13.25
C ALA A 212 3.74 21.49 -14.61
N PRO A 213 2.87 21.62 -15.63
CA PRO A 213 3.09 21.02 -16.96
C PRO A 213 4.35 21.52 -17.68
N TYR A 214 5.01 22.57 -17.18
CA TYR A 214 6.25 23.14 -17.72
C TYR A 214 7.33 22.11 -18.06
N ASN A 215 7.55 21.12 -17.19
CA ASN A 215 8.60 20.11 -17.39
C ASN A 215 8.31 19.13 -18.55
N LEU A 216 7.08 19.09 -19.06
CA LEU A 216 6.74 18.29 -20.25
C LEU A 216 7.32 18.89 -21.53
N TYR A 217 7.52 20.21 -21.57
CA TYR A 217 8.03 20.90 -22.76
C TYR A 217 8.65 22.28 -22.41
N PRO A 218 9.95 22.34 -22.05
CA PRO A 218 10.58 23.58 -21.57
C PRO A 218 10.82 24.64 -22.66
N ASP A 219 10.80 24.28 -23.96
CA ASP A 219 11.18 25.15 -25.08
C ASP A 219 10.06 26.06 -25.64
N ASN A 220 8.85 26.05 -25.06
CA ASN A 220 7.74 26.87 -25.56
C ASN A 220 7.67 28.24 -24.86
N ASP A 221 8.46 29.20 -25.35
CA ASP A 221 8.57 30.55 -24.77
C ASP A 221 7.25 31.33 -24.70
N ASP A 222 6.32 31.14 -25.64
CA ASP A 222 5.07 31.91 -25.72
C ASP A 222 4.07 31.62 -24.58
N LYS A 223 4.24 30.49 -23.85
CA LYS A 223 3.34 30.07 -22.75
C LYS A 223 4.04 29.73 -21.43
N LYS A 224 5.33 30.06 -21.30
CA LYS A 224 6.20 29.73 -20.15
C LYS A 224 5.54 29.93 -18.79
N GLU A 225 4.93 31.09 -18.57
CA GLU A 225 4.31 31.46 -17.28
C GLU A 225 3.00 30.71 -16.97
N ALA A 226 2.25 30.28 -17.98
CA ALA A 226 1.03 29.50 -17.77
C ALA A 226 1.35 28.06 -17.36
N LEU A 227 2.38 27.46 -17.98
CA LEU A 227 2.80 26.08 -17.74
C LEU A 227 3.51 25.89 -16.39
N LYS A 228 4.11 26.95 -15.82
CA LYS A 228 4.69 26.95 -14.46
C LYS A 228 3.64 26.81 -13.35
N LYS A 229 2.36 27.06 -13.62
CA LYS A 229 1.30 26.99 -12.61
C LYS A 229 0.96 25.54 -12.27
N ARG A 230 1.09 25.15 -11.00
CA ARG A 230 0.68 23.81 -10.52
C ARG A 230 -0.83 23.60 -10.63
N ILE A 231 -1.26 22.71 -11.52
CA ILE A 231 -2.66 22.29 -11.72
C ILE A 231 -2.89 20.88 -11.15
N PRO A 232 -4.15 20.48 -10.87
CA PRO A 232 -4.47 19.09 -10.55
C PRO A 232 -4.05 18.13 -11.66
N VAL A 233 -3.42 17.03 -11.25
CA VAL A 233 -3.02 15.90 -12.12
C VAL A 233 -3.53 14.62 -11.47
N GLU A 234 -4.11 13.74 -12.27
CA GLU A 234 -4.67 12.46 -11.86
C GLU A 234 -3.81 11.35 -12.44
N CYS A 235 -3.09 10.64 -11.58
CA CYS A 235 -2.43 9.38 -11.91
C CYS A 235 -3.50 8.27 -11.84
N LYS A 236 -3.84 7.67 -12.98
CA LYS A 236 -4.76 6.54 -13.10
C LYS A 236 -3.98 5.22 -13.06
N LEU A 237 -4.52 4.24 -12.36
CA LEU A 237 -4.01 2.88 -12.31
C LEU A 237 -5.15 1.92 -12.64
N ASP A 238 -4.97 1.11 -13.66
CA ASP A 238 -5.95 0.12 -14.11
C ASP A 238 -5.45 -1.28 -13.74
N LEU A 239 -6.23 -2.04 -12.97
CA LEU A 239 -5.91 -3.42 -12.60
C LEU A 239 -6.86 -4.35 -13.35
N ILE A 240 -6.32 -5.03 -14.36
CA ILE A 240 -7.10 -5.83 -15.33
C ILE A 240 -6.54 -7.25 -15.41
N GLY A 241 -7.42 -8.25 -15.45
CA GLY A 241 -7.03 -9.65 -15.69
C GLY A 241 -7.11 -10.51 -14.44
N GLY A 242 -6.16 -11.41 -14.23
CA GLY A 242 -6.20 -12.36 -13.10
C GLY A 242 -6.05 -11.67 -11.75
N LEU A 243 -6.94 -11.97 -10.79
CA LEU A 243 -6.98 -11.30 -9.48
C LEU A 243 -5.69 -11.45 -8.69
N GLN A 244 -4.99 -12.59 -8.80
CA GLN A 244 -3.74 -12.85 -8.07
C GLN A 244 -2.52 -12.08 -8.64
N ALA A 245 -2.54 -11.77 -9.93
CA ALA A 245 -1.47 -11.12 -10.66
C ALA A 245 -2.08 -10.29 -11.81
N PRO A 246 -2.73 -9.15 -11.51
CA PRO A 246 -3.37 -8.33 -12.52
C PRO A 246 -2.34 -7.65 -13.39
N THR A 247 -2.66 -7.46 -14.67
CA THR A 247 -1.93 -6.53 -15.54
C THR A 247 -2.20 -5.11 -15.06
N ILE A 248 -1.13 -4.36 -14.82
CA ILE A 248 -1.18 -2.97 -14.34
C ILE A 248 -1.11 -2.02 -15.54
N GLY A 249 -2.24 -1.42 -15.90
CA GLY A 249 -2.30 -0.24 -16.75
C GLY A 249 -2.02 1.02 -15.96
N MET A 250 -1.47 2.04 -16.62
CA MET A 250 -1.19 3.35 -16.05
C MET A 250 -1.75 4.43 -16.97
N GLY A 251 -2.13 5.57 -16.40
CA GLY A 251 -2.57 6.73 -17.14
C GLY A 251 -2.29 8.03 -16.39
N ILE A 252 -2.27 9.14 -17.13
CA ILE A 252 -2.15 10.48 -16.55
C ILE A 252 -3.23 11.36 -17.19
N ASN A 253 -4.00 12.07 -16.37
CA ASN A 253 -4.96 13.07 -16.82
C ASN A 253 -4.70 14.42 -16.13
N MET A 254 -4.97 15.50 -16.84
CA MET A 254 -4.96 16.86 -16.29
C MET A 254 -6.35 17.47 -16.46
N PRO A 255 -7.29 17.24 -15.53
CA PRO A 255 -8.71 17.56 -15.73
C PRO A 255 -8.96 19.03 -16.07
N THR A 256 -8.17 19.95 -15.50
CA THR A 256 -8.31 21.41 -15.70
C THR A 256 -7.38 22.01 -16.76
N ALA A 257 -6.60 21.21 -17.49
CA ALA A 257 -5.71 21.71 -18.55
C ALA A 257 -6.48 22.10 -19.81
N ASP A 258 -5.96 23.08 -20.56
CA ASP A 258 -6.43 23.38 -21.92
C ASP A 258 -5.96 22.30 -22.91
N ALA A 259 -6.64 22.23 -24.07
CA ALA A 259 -6.39 21.16 -25.05
C ALA A 259 -4.94 21.11 -25.55
N GLU A 260 -4.25 22.24 -25.63
CA GLU A 260 -2.85 22.29 -26.04
C GLU A 260 -1.93 21.67 -24.99
N THR A 261 -2.13 21.99 -23.71
CA THR A 261 -1.38 21.37 -22.61
C THR A 261 -1.70 19.88 -22.46
N LYS A 262 -2.92 19.43 -22.80
CA LYS A 262 -3.25 17.99 -22.89
C LYS A 262 -2.50 17.30 -24.03
N ASN A 263 -2.43 17.90 -25.22
CA ASN A 263 -1.63 17.38 -26.33
C ASN A 263 -0.14 17.30 -25.98
N LEU A 264 0.40 18.23 -25.17
CA LEU A 264 1.79 18.14 -24.67
C LEU A 264 1.99 16.90 -23.79
N LEU A 265 1.04 16.60 -22.89
CA LEU A 265 1.07 15.37 -22.10
C LEU A 265 1.01 14.14 -23.01
N GLU A 266 0.03 14.06 -23.92
CA GLU A 266 -0.11 12.94 -24.86
C GLU A 266 1.18 12.69 -25.66
N ASN A 267 1.82 13.73 -26.17
CA ASN A 267 3.12 13.62 -26.85
C ASN A 267 4.23 13.11 -25.91
N SER A 268 4.28 13.60 -24.66
CA SER A 268 5.27 13.20 -23.65
C SER A 268 5.04 11.82 -23.02
N THR A 269 3.93 11.16 -23.36
CA THR A 269 3.54 9.82 -22.94
C THR A 269 3.15 8.97 -24.15
N SER A 270 3.84 9.17 -25.29
CA SER A 270 3.55 8.49 -26.56
C SER A 270 3.88 7.00 -26.52
N THR A 271 4.74 6.59 -25.59
CA THR A 271 5.17 5.21 -25.37
C THR A 271 4.93 4.79 -23.92
N ASP A 272 4.75 3.50 -23.67
CA ASP A 272 4.54 2.96 -22.32
C ASP A 272 5.72 3.26 -21.39
N GLU A 273 6.95 3.30 -21.93
CA GLU A 273 8.16 3.67 -21.18
C GLU A 273 8.13 5.14 -20.73
N GLU A 274 7.77 6.07 -21.63
CA GLU A 274 7.63 7.49 -21.30
C GLU A 274 6.48 7.74 -20.33
N LEU A 275 5.33 7.10 -20.55
CA LEU A 275 4.17 7.15 -19.67
C LEU A 275 4.53 6.67 -18.26
N MET A 276 5.21 5.52 -18.13
CA MET A 276 5.63 4.97 -16.84
C MET A 276 6.68 5.87 -16.15
N LYS A 277 7.60 6.51 -16.90
CA LYS A 277 8.53 7.52 -16.36
C LYS A 277 7.80 8.74 -15.79
N GLN A 278 6.85 9.31 -16.56
CA GLN A 278 6.05 10.44 -16.11
C GLN A 278 5.21 10.08 -14.88
N PHE A 279 4.59 8.90 -14.89
CA PHE A 279 3.74 8.39 -13.83
C PHE A 279 4.52 8.22 -12.51
N LEU A 280 5.64 7.49 -12.54
CA LEU A 280 6.48 7.28 -11.36
C LEU A 280 7.11 8.60 -10.86
N SER A 281 7.45 9.53 -11.73
CA SER A 281 7.88 10.88 -11.35
C SER A 281 6.78 11.64 -10.58
N LEU A 282 5.54 11.59 -11.05
CA LEU A 282 4.40 12.18 -10.33
C LEU A 282 4.12 11.51 -8.98
N LEU A 283 4.37 10.20 -8.84
CA LEU A 283 4.24 9.53 -7.54
C LEU A 283 5.37 9.93 -6.58
N VAL A 284 6.63 9.86 -7.02
CA VAL A 284 7.80 10.05 -6.14
C VAL A 284 8.02 11.52 -5.80
N ILE A 285 8.01 12.40 -6.82
CA ILE A 285 8.39 13.82 -6.66
C ILE A 285 7.22 14.81 -6.87
N ASN A 286 6.02 14.33 -7.22
CA ASN A 286 4.84 15.17 -7.54
C ASN A 286 5.10 16.19 -8.66
N ASN A 287 6.00 15.85 -9.58
CA ASN A 287 6.38 16.70 -10.71
C ASN A 287 6.59 15.84 -11.97
N PHE A 288 6.45 16.43 -13.15
CA PHE A 288 6.69 15.74 -14.42
C PHE A 288 8.20 15.56 -14.66
N TYR A 289 8.56 14.43 -15.27
CA TYR A 289 9.91 14.11 -15.69
C TYR A 289 10.27 14.93 -16.94
N SER A 290 11.42 15.60 -16.93
CA SER A 290 11.93 16.33 -18.11
C SER A 290 12.90 15.46 -18.89
N VAL A 291 12.65 15.30 -20.19
CA VAL A 291 13.53 14.52 -21.09
C VAL A 291 14.74 15.34 -21.53
N SER A 292 14.63 16.66 -21.52
CA SER A 292 15.77 17.57 -21.67
C SER A 292 16.65 17.45 -20.43
N GLY A 293 17.84 16.85 -20.60
CA GLY A 293 18.96 17.22 -19.76
C GLY A 293 19.11 18.74 -19.80
N PHE A 294 19.36 19.36 -18.65
CA PHE A 294 19.30 20.81 -18.44
C PHE A 294 20.25 21.56 -19.40
N GLU A 295 19.80 21.89 -20.62
CA GLU A 295 20.62 22.54 -21.64
C GLU A 295 20.85 23.99 -21.22
N ALA A 296 21.96 24.21 -20.52
CA ALA A 296 22.44 25.52 -20.12
C ALA A 296 22.70 26.38 -21.36
N GLN A 297 21.70 27.21 -21.70
CA GLN A 297 21.76 28.11 -22.85
C GLN A 297 22.80 29.21 -22.62
N ASP A 298 23.97 29.03 -23.24
CA ASP A 298 25.02 30.02 -23.56
C ASP A 298 25.15 31.23 -22.63
N LEU A 299 25.66 31.01 -21.41
CA LEU A 299 26.21 32.06 -20.55
C LEU A 299 27.65 31.71 -20.16
N GLY A 300 28.59 32.08 -21.04
CA GLY A 300 29.97 31.61 -20.96
C GLY A 300 30.76 32.12 -19.75
N THR A 301 31.17 31.21 -18.86
CA THR A 301 32.57 31.08 -18.40
C THR A 301 32.81 29.74 -17.68
N PRO A 302 33.96 29.06 -17.88
CA PRO A 302 34.19 27.73 -17.31
C PRO A 302 34.84 27.78 -15.92
N SER A 303 34.27 27.10 -14.91
CA SER A 303 34.91 26.85 -13.60
C SER A 303 34.28 25.65 -12.86
N ALA A 304 35.12 24.79 -12.28
CA ALA A 304 34.75 23.50 -11.68
C ALA A 304 34.18 23.57 -10.23
N LEU A 305 33.70 22.44 -9.62
CA LEU A 305 32.93 22.40 -8.35
C LEU A 305 32.08 21.10 -8.07
N ALA A 306 30.94 20.88 -8.76
CA ALA A 306 30.07 19.68 -8.67
C ALA A 306 29.39 19.36 -10.03
N GLY A 307 29.18 18.10 -10.44
CA GLY A 307 28.80 17.70 -11.82
C GLY A 307 28.04 16.38 -11.89
N VAL A 308 26.94 16.32 -11.14
CA VAL A 308 26.04 15.16 -11.06
C VAL A 308 24.64 15.70 -11.23
N THR A 309 24.03 15.44 -12.38
CA THR A 309 22.67 15.89 -12.67
C THR A 309 21.69 15.05 -11.84
N ALA A 310 20.72 15.69 -11.18
CA ALA A 310 19.72 14.96 -10.38
C ALA A 310 18.91 13.96 -11.23
N SER A 311 18.79 14.24 -12.54
CA SER A 311 18.22 13.36 -13.55
C SER A 311 18.95 12.01 -13.69
N GLU A 312 20.29 11.95 -13.59
CA GLU A 312 21.04 10.68 -13.71
C GLU A 312 20.82 9.75 -12.50
N LEU A 313 20.61 10.31 -11.31
CA LEU A 313 20.31 9.53 -10.11
C LEU A 313 18.85 9.05 -10.10
N LEU A 314 17.92 9.92 -10.53
CA LEU A 314 16.52 9.55 -10.71
C LEU A 314 16.35 8.53 -11.84
N SER A 315 17.03 8.68 -12.99
CA SER A 315 16.91 7.76 -14.13
C SER A 315 17.35 6.35 -13.79
N ASN A 316 18.40 6.18 -12.99
CA ASN A 316 18.91 4.87 -12.60
C ASN A 316 17.96 4.16 -11.62
N GLN A 317 17.45 4.87 -10.61
CA GLN A 317 16.45 4.29 -9.70
C GLN A 317 15.11 4.04 -10.38
N LEU A 318 14.69 4.94 -11.26
CA LEU A 318 13.51 4.79 -12.09
C LEU A 318 13.65 3.56 -13.00
N SER A 319 14.78 3.40 -13.71
CA SER A 319 15.05 2.21 -14.54
C SER A 319 15.02 0.91 -13.74
N ASN A 320 15.56 0.91 -12.52
CA ASN A 320 15.45 -0.24 -11.61
C ASN A 320 14.01 -0.55 -11.21
N TRP A 321 13.11 0.44 -11.13
CA TRP A 321 11.69 0.24 -10.89
C TRP A 321 10.91 -0.20 -12.14
N LEU A 322 11.24 0.38 -13.31
CA LEU A 322 10.66 -0.01 -14.61
C LEU A 322 10.86 -1.52 -14.88
N SER A 323 12.06 -2.04 -14.64
CA SER A 323 12.41 -3.45 -14.86
C SER A 323 11.82 -4.44 -13.84
N GLN A 324 11.11 -3.97 -12.82
CA GLN A 324 10.38 -4.82 -11.85
C GLN A 324 8.87 -4.79 -12.06
N ILE A 325 8.33 -3.73 -12.68
CA ILE A 325 6.92 -3.65 -13.07
C ILE A 325 6.69 -4.42 -14.38
N SER A 326 7.72 -4.55 -15.22
CA SER A 326 7.66 -5.33 -16.46
C SER A 326 9.02 -5.96 -16.79
N ASP A 327 9.02 -7.29 -16.96
CA ASP A 327 10.19 -8.12 -17.30
C ASP A 327 10.79 -7.79 -18.69
N ASP A 328 10.07 -7.07 -19.56
CA ASP A 328 10.46 -6.79 -20.94
C ASP A 328 11.48 -5.63 -21.08
N PHE A 329 11.86 -4.95 -19.99
CA PHE A 329 12.67 -3.71 -20.03
C PHE A 329 14.06 -3.82 -19.35
N ASP A 330 15.10 -4.06 -20.15
CA ASP A 330 16.51 -3.91 -19.76
C ASP A 330 17.08 -2.56 -20.23
N ILE A 331 17.02 -1.53 -19.37
CA ILE A 331 17.45 -0.16 -19.69
C ILE A 331 18.80 0.16 -19.03
N GLY A 332 19.87 -0.19 -19.73
CA GLY A 332 21.25 0.15 -19.34
C GLY A 332 21.70 1.53 -19.85
N ILE A 333 21.65 2.56 -19.00
CA ILE A 333 22.20 3.89 -19.29
C ILE A 333 23.52 4.09 -18.52
N ASN A 334 24.58 4.48 -19.24
CA ASN A 334 25.93 4.63 -18.68
C ASN A 334 26.60 5.89 -19.24
N TYR A 335 26.81 6.90 -18.39
CA TYR A 335 27.56 8.11 -18.74
C TYR A 335 28.31 8.70 -17.54
N ARG A 336 29.47 9.33 -17.80
CA ARG A 336 30.36 10.01 -16.84
C ARG A 336 31.51 10.70 -17.61
N PRO A 337 32.12 11.78 -17.10
CA PRO A 337 31.53 12.96 -16.44
C PRO A 337 32.08 14.29 -17.04
N GLY A 338 31.64 15.46 -16.54
CA GLY A 338 32.19 16.76 -16.94
C GLY A 338 31.93 17.92 -15.95
N ASP A 339 32.56 19.08 -16.19
CA ASP A 339 32.80 20.09 -15.15
C ASP A 339 32.20 21.50 -15.33
N GLN A 340 31.57 22.10 -14.30
CA GLN A 340 30.93 21.51 -13.10
C GLN A 340 29.74 22.40 -12.59
N VAL A 341 29.85 23.37 -11.66
CA VAL A 341 28.68 23.94 -10.89
C VAL A 341 28.56 25.48 -10.73
N THR A 342 27.34 25.97 -10.49
CA THR A 342 26.95 27.12 -9.63
C THR A 342 25.55 26.85 -9.02
N ARG A 343 25.10 27.63 -8.03
CA ARG A 343 23.88 27.36 -7.24
C ARG A 343 22.59 27.68 -8.01
N ASP A 344 21.88 26.64 -8.40
CA ASP A 344 20.52 26.71 -8.94
C ASP A 344 19.48 26.21 -7.91
N GLU A 345 18.20 26.36 -8.23
CA GLU A 345 17.08 25.83 -7.44
C GLU A 345 17.07 24.30 -7.51
N VAL A 346 17.23 23.66 -6.35
CA VAL A 346 17.44 22.21 -6.23
C VAL A 346 16.23 21.58 -5.54
N GLU A 347 15.19 21.24 -6.33
CA GLU A 347 14.04 20.44 -5.87
C GLU A 347 14.52 18.99 -5.60
N VAL A 348 15.06 18.78 -4.41
CA VAL A 348 15.70 17.52 -4.00
C VAL A 348 14.77 16.66 -3.16
N ALA A 349 13.99 15.83 -3.85
CA ALA A 349 13.34 14.66 -3.28
C ALA A 349 14.34 13.51 -3.10
N LEU A 350 15.41 13.71 -2.33
CA LEU A 350 16.38 12.67 -2.00
C LEU A 350 15.83 11.74 -0.91
N SER A 351 15.01 10.76 -1.29
CA SER A 351 14.81 9.56 -0.47
C SER A 351 16.07 8.69 -0.53
N THR A 352 17.13 9.18 0.13
CA THR A 352 18.43 8.51 0.15
C THR A 352 18.56 7.65 1.39
N GLN A 353 18.68 6.34 1.17
CA GLN A 353 19.03 5.33 2.18
C GLN A 353 20.50 5.52 2.63
N LEU A 354 20.81 6.64 3.28
CA LEU A 354 22.12 6.91 3.85
C LEU A 354 22.25 6.24 5.22
N LEU A 355 23.46 5.76 5.52
CA LEU A 355 23.83 5.09 6.78
C LEU A 355 23.03 3.81 7.09
N ASN A 356 22.82 2.94 6.10
CA ASN A 356 22.09 1.67 6.23
C ASN A 356 20.65 1.90 6.73
N ASP A 357 19.85 2.59 5.92
CA ASP A 357 18.40 2.83 6.15
C ASP A 357 18.06 3.66 7.40
N ARG A 358 19.04 4.41 7.93
CA ARG A 358 18.88 5.22 9.16
C ARG A 358 18.49 6.67 8.94
N ILE A 359 18.50 7.16 7.70
CA ILE A 359 18.07 8.52 7.37
C ILE A 359 16.99 8.45 6.29
N ILE A 360 15.87 9.12 6.53
CA ILE A 360 14.79 9.34 5.56
C ILE A 360 14.65 10.86 5.40
N ILE A 361 14.60 11.33 4.17
CA ILE A 361 14.38 12.74 3.82
C ILE A 361 13.26 12.77 2.77
N SER A 362 12.30 13.67 2.93
CA SER A 362 11.17 13.83 2.03
C SER A 362 10.75 15.29 2.01
N GLY A 363 10.73 15.95 0.85
CA GLY A 363 10.36 17.36 0.80
C GLY A 363 10.39 18.00 -0.57
N ASN A 364 9.74 19.15 -0.64
CA ASN A 364 9.73 20.12 -1.73
C ASN A 364 10.33 21.42 -1.15
N LEU A 365 11.64 21.59 -1.32
CA LEU A 365 12.39 22.74 -0.81
C LEU A 365 12.43 23.84 -1.89
N ASP A 366 11.82 24.98 -1.58
CA ASP A 366 11.81 26.17 -2.43
C ASP A 366 12.74 27.22 -1.81
N MET A 367 13.92 27.42 -2.40
CA MET A 367 14.84 28.47 -1.96
C MET A 367 14.45 29.80 -2.61
N GLY A 368 13.36 30.39 -2.09
CA GLY A 368 12.72 31.59 -2.61
C GLY A 368 13.68 32.63 -3.18
N GLY A 369 13.63 32.81 -4.50
CA GLY A 369 14.42 33.78 -5.23
C GLY A 369 14.19 35.22 -4.75
N THR A 370 15.18 36.07 -5.03
CA THR A 370 15.37 37.44 -4.47
C THR A 370 14.18 38.41 -4.61
N ASP A 371 13.19 38.10 -5.43
CA ASP A 371 12.05 38.98 -5.76
C ASP A 371 10.88 38.94 -4.76
N THR A 372 10.96 38.14 -3.69
CA THR A 372 9.90 38.05 -2.65
C THR A 372 10.34 38.55 -1.27
N ASN A 373 11.39 39.37 -1.18
CA ASN A 373 11.87 39.91 0.09
C ASN A 373 11.28 41.30 0.42
N PRO A 374 10.29 41.44 1.33
CA PRO A 374 9.77 42.72 1.80
C PRO A 374 10.66 43.37 2.90
N SER A 375 11.98 43.16 2.90
CA SER A 375 12.93 43.94 3.71
C SER A 375 14.37 43.90 3.17
N VAL A 376 14.76 44.97 2.49
CA VAL A 376 16.18 45.33 2.29
C VAL A 376 16.76 45.72 3.66
N GLY A 377 17.57 44.86 4.30
CA GLY A 377 18.13 45.23 5.62
C GLY A 377 19.14 44.30 6.30
N ASP A 378 18.97 42.98 6.26
CA ASP A 378 19.81 42.07 7.08
C ASP A 378 20.19 40.79 6.33
N ALA A 379 21.50 40.47 6.30
CA ALA A 379 22.10 39.44 5.47
C ALA A 379 22.49 38.18 6.27
N SER A 380 21.69 37.83 7.29
CA SER A 380 22.13 36.92 8.38
C SER A 380 21.24 35.71 8.67
N ASN A 381 20.13 35.47 7.94
CA ASN A 381 19.32 34.25 8.09
C ASN A 381 18.85 33.71 6.73
N PRO A 382 19.26 32.48 6.32
CA PRO A 382 18.61 31.78 5.21
C PRO A 382 17.24 31.28 5.67
N TYR A 383 16.17 31.92 5.19
CA TYR A 383 14.82 31.38 5.32
C TYR A 383 14.70 30.15 4.42
N ILE A 384 14.47 28.98 5.02
CA ILE A 384 14.13 27.76 4.29
C ILE A 384 12.62 27.79 4.07
N MET A 385 12.20 28.07 2.83
CA MET A 385 10.81 27.94 2.40
C MET A 385 10.61 26.53 1.78
N GLY A 386 9.37 26.07 1.80
CA GLY A 386 9.00 24.73 1.32
C GLY A 386 8.74 23.69 2.43
N ASP A 387 8.11 22.60 2.01
CA ASP A 387 7.66 21.50 2.86
C ASP A 387 8.77 20.45 2.96
N PHE A 388 9.20 20.08 4.16
CA PHE A 388 10.15 18.98 4.34
C PHE A 388 9.92 18.21 5.64
N ASP A 389 10.21 16.93 5.59
CA ASP A 389 10.24 15.98 6.69
C ASP A 389 11.59 15.24 6.62
N VAL A 390 12.32 15.22 7.73
CA VAL A 390 13.61 14.54 7.90
C VAL A 390 13.51 13.65 9.13
N GLU A 391 13.78 12.36 8.98
CA GLU A 391 13.80 11.38 10.07
C GLU A 391 15.15 10.68 10.16
N PHE A 392 15.67 10.55 11.39
CA PHE A 392 16.92 9.89 11.72
C PHE A 392 16.69 8.78 12.75
N MET A 393 16.86 7.52 12.34
CA MET A 393 16.79 6.36 13.24
C MET A 393 18.08 6.24 14.06
N VAL A 394 18.02 6.67 15.31
CA VAL A 394 19.12 6.54 16.29
C VAL A 394 19.36 5.07 16.64
N THR A 395 18.26 4.34 16.78
CA THR A 395 18.16 2.89 16.99
C THR A 395 16.85 2.42 16.40
N ASP A 396 16.70 1.12 16.18
CA ASP A 396 15.50 0.46 15.61
C ASP A 396 14.19 0.85 16.32
N ASN A 397 14.27 1.27 17.59
CA ASN A 397 13.14 1.69 18.43
C ASN A 397 13.04 3.21 18.67
N VAL A 398 14.01 4.03 18.21
CA VAL A 398 14.10 5.49 18.49
C VAL A 398 14.45 6.23 17.21
N SER A 399 13.56 7.11 16.77
CA SER A 399 13.86 8.08 15.72
C SER A 399 13.75 9.52 16.21
N ILE A 400 14.52 10.41 15.59
CA ILE A 400 14.44 11.85 15.75
C ILE A 400 13.94 12.40 14.42
N PHE A 401 12.88 13.20 14.44
CA PHE A 401 12.34 13.79 13.22
C PHE A 401 12.29 15.31 13.32
N ALA A 402 12.51 15.99 12.20
CA ALA A 402 12.38 17.42 12.04
C ALA A 402 11.51 17.69 10.81
N PHE A 403 10.57 18.63 10.92
CA PHE A 403 9.65 18.95 9.83
C PHE A 403 9.40 20.44 9.70
N ASN A 404 9.04 20.83 8.47
CA ASN A 404 8.47 22.09 8.08
C ASN A 404 7.30 21.79 7.14
N ARG A 405 6.10 22.28 7.44
CA ARG A 405 4.90 22.06 6.61
C ARG A 405 4.10 23.35 6.49
N ALA A 406 3.70 23.73 5.28
CA ALA A 406 2.83 24.85 5.01
C ALA A 406 1.48 24.68 5.74
N ARG A 407 0.92 25.78 6.22
CA ARG A 407 -0.39 25.79 6.89
C ARG A 407 -1.48 26.20 5.90
N ASP A 408 -2.47 25.34 5.72
CA ASP A 408 -3.57 25.51 4.76
C ASP A 408 -4.69 26.46 5.27
N GLU A 409 -4.49 27.13 6.41
CA GLU A 409 -5.48 28.03 7.03
C GLU A 409 -5.21 29.49 6.66
N LEU A 410 -6.11 30.08 5.86
CA LEU A 410 -6.14 31.51 5.52
C LEU A 410 -6.53 32.40 6.72
N HIS A 411 -5.64 32.51 7.72
CA HIS A 411 -5.67 33.56 8.75
C HIS A 411 -4.42 34.44 8.64
N PHE A 412 -4.64 35.71 8.28
CA PHE A 412 -3.63 36.72 7.92
C PHE A 412 -2.65 37.16 9.04
N ASP A 413 -2.64 36.50 10.19
CA ASP A 413 -2.00 36.97 11.43
C ASP A 413 -1.16 35.87 12.14
N THR A 414 -0.82 34.78 11.44
CA THR A 414 0.03 33.69 11.98
C THR A 414 1.04 33.16 10.97
N ASP A 415 2.16 32.62 11.46
CA ASP A 415 3.26 32.12 10.62
C ASP A 415 2.79 31.10 9.56
N PRO A 416 3.19 31.24 8.28
CA PRO A 416 2.69 30.42 7.16
C PRO A 416 3.15 28.96 7.21
N TYR A 417 4.11 28.64 8.08
CA TYR A 417 4.71 27.33 8.22
C TYR A 417 4.54 26.79 9.65
N LYS A 418 4.38 25.47 9.78
CA LYS A 418 4.45 24.74 11.04
C LYS A 418 5.75 23.95 11.05
N GLN A 419 6.71 24.44 11.84
CA GLN A 419 8.00 23.81 12.02
C GLN A 419 8.05 23.06 13.36
N GLY A 420 8.77 21.95 13.42
CA GLY A 420 8.91 21.17 14.65
C GLY A 420 10.07 20.18 14.62
N ILE A 421 10.56 19.85 15.80
CA ILE A 421 11.50 18.74 16.02
C ILE A 421 10.85 17.83 17.08
N GLY A 422 10.83 16.53 16.80
CA GLY A 422 10.26 15.51 17.65
C GLY A 422 11.20 14.32 17.84
N ILE A 423 10.86 13.47 18.81
CA ILE A 423 11.51 12.18 19.04
C ILE A 423 10.39 11.16 19.10
N SER A 424 10.44 10.15 18.24
CA SER A 424 9.55 9.00 18.27
C SER A 424 10.20 7.85 19.04
N TYR A 425 9.37 7.07 19.72
CA TYR A 425 9.80 5.84 20.36
C TYR A 425 8.75 4.75 20.12
N LYS A 426 9.16 3.66 19.46
CA LYS A 426 8.33 2.47 19.22
C LYS A 426 8.93 1.31 20.01
N GLU A 427 8.14 0.68 20.86
CA GLU A 427 8.52 -0.54 21.59
C GLU A 427 7.36 -1.51 21.53
N GLU A 428 7.62 -2.72 21.04
CA GLU A 428 6.63 -3.78 20.94
C GLU A 428 6.53 -4.56 22.25
N PHE A 429 5.30 -4.87 22.65
CA PHE A 429 5.01 -5.55 23.91
C PHE A 429 3.75 -6.41 23.79
N ASP A 430 3.83 -7.64 24.28
CA ASP A 430 2.67 -8.55 24.31
C ASP A 430 1.63 -8.11 25.37
N ASN A 431 2.08 -7.42 26.42
CA ASN A 431 1.28 -7.13 27.61
C ASN A 431 1.78 -5.87 28.36
N LEU A 432 0.88 -4.95 28.71
CA LEU A 432 1.19 -3.72 29.45
C LEU A 432 1.93 -3.97 30.79
N ASN A 433 1.60 -5.06 31.47
CA ASN A 433 2.28 -5.47 32.71
C ASN A 433 3.76 -5.85 32.48
N GLN A 434 4.09 -6.46 31.33
CA GLN A 434 5.49 -6.77 30.99
C GLN A 434 6.27 -5.49 30.68
N LEU A 435 5.68 -4.57 29.91
CA LEU A 435 6.26 -3.26 29.61
C LEU A 435 6.64 -2.53 30.91
N PHE A 436 5.70 -2.38 31.84
CA PHE A 436 5.95 -1.71 33.12
C PHE A 436 7.03 -2.40 33.97
N LEU A 437 7.10 -3.74 33.94
CA LEU A 437 8.16 -4.52 34.59
C LEU A 437 9.54 -4.33 33.94
N ARG A 438 9.62 -4.20 32.60
CA ARG A 438 10.85 -3.88 31.87
C ARG A 438 11.36 -2.49 32.26
N TYR A 439 10.51 -1.45 32.24
CA TYR A 439 10.87 -0.10 32.70
C TYR A 439 11.38 -0.08 34.15
N LYS A 440 10.68 -0.76 35.06
CA LYS A 440 11.07 -0.85 36.48
C LYS A 440 12.43 -1.53 36.68
N LYS A 441 12.73 -2.58 35.90
CA LYS A 441 14.06 -3.25 35.90
C LYS A 441 15.16 -2.38 35.29
N GLY A 442 14.88 -1.68 34.18
CA GLY A 442 15.83 -0.77 33.53
C GLY A 442 16.29 0.38 34.44
N LEU A 443 15.35 1.01 35.15
CA LEU A 443 15.64 2.06 36.14
C LEU A 443 16.47 1.54 37.33
N ALA A 444 16.19 0.32 37.80
CA ALA A 444 16.96 -0.31 38.88
C ALA A 444 18.41 -0.63 38.45
N ASN A 445 18.62 -1.12 37.22
CA ASN A 445 19.95 -1.42 36.68
C ASN A 445 20.77 -0.15 36.40
N ARG A 446 20.16 0.95 35.97
CA ARG A 446 20.86 2.26 35.88
C ARG A 446 21.36 2.75 37.24
N LYS A 447 20.59 2.55 38.34
CA LYS A 447 21.06 2.86 39.71
C LYS A 447 22.23 1.97 40.16
N LYS A 448 22.22 0.67 39.83
CA LYS A 448 23.37 -0.22 40.10
C LYS A 448 24.63 0.15 39.30
N LYS A 449 24.51 0.45 37.99
CA LYS A 449 25.66 0.91 37.17
C LYS A 449 26.24 2.25 37.63
N ARG A 450 25.43 3.19 38.14
CA ARG A 450 25.95 4.44 38.75
C ARG A 450 26.67 4.21 40.08
N LYS A 451 26.23 3.26 40.93
CA LYS A 451 27.01 2.89 42.13
C LYS A 451 28.36 2.28 41.76
N LYS A 452 28.39 1.33 40.82
CA LYS A 452 29.63 0.63 40.40
C LYS A 452 30.66 1.50 39.64
N LYS A 453 30.36 2.77 39.38
CA LYS A 453 31.30 3.75 38.78
C LYS A 453 31.81 4.78 39.79
N ASN A 454 31.38 4.69 41.05
CA ASN A 454 31.72 5.60 42.14
C ASN A 454 32.52 4.92 43.28
N ASP A 455 32.79 3.61 43.19
CA ASP A 455 33.78 2.93 44.01
C ASP A 455 35.11 2.86 43.22
N PRO A 456 36.13 3.66 43.59
CA PRO A 456 37.49 3.38 43.18
C PRO A 456 38.05 2.30 44.11
N GLU A 457 38.13 1.05 43.65
CA GLU A 457 38.99 0.07 44.30
C GLU A 457 40.46 0.53 44.13
N LEU A 458 41.18 0.57 45.26
CA LEU A 458 42.59 0.90 45.31
C LEU A 458 43.39 -0.30 44.82
N ASP A 459 44.23 -0.10 43.80
CA ASP A 459 45.33 -1.01 43.50
C ASP A 459 46.45 -0.78 44.54
N GLU A 460 46.64 -1.73 45.46
CA GLU A 460 47.90 -2.05 46.14
C GLU A 460 47.95 -3.55 46.52
#